data_AF-A0ABD0SHP6-F1
#
_entry.id   AF-A0ABD0SHP6-F1
#
_cell.length_a   1.000
_cell.length_b   1.000
_cell.length_c   1.000
_cell.angle_alpha   90.00
_cell.angle_beta   90.00
_cell.angle_gamma   90.00
#
_symmetry.space_group_name_H-M   'P 1'
#
loop_
_entity.id
_entity.type
_entity.pdbx_description
1 polymer ?
#
loop_
_entity_poly.entity_id
_entity_poly.type
_entity_poly.pdbx_seq_one_letter_code
_entity_poly.pdbx_strand_id
1 'polypeptide(L)'
;MQDSIDKPVVNDLLDKLTIKQLYLIEEKMRCELNIESSINNGTIHLAKSRYIMGQSSVSTARLPVENSPEFSASAVCETKDEDGVIQFKVAESNAENTVNPLRWFGVLVPQNLHKAQGIFKNTINFVIECVNVQLQLLDNMKKMSILKKYLSTLEN
;
A
#
# COMPACT_ATOMS: atom_id res chain seq x y z
N MET A 1 47.38 6.60 -6.73
CA MET A 1 47.06 7.73 -5.81
C MET A 1 45.56 7.92 -5.67
N GLN A 2 44.76 7.75 -6.74
CA GLN A 2 43.29 7.88 -6.70
C GLN A 2 42.59 6.81 -5.83
N ASP A 3 43.02 5.54 -5.89
CA ASP A 3 42.39 4.41 -5.17
C ASP A 3 42.42 4.55 -3.63
N SER A 4 43.39 5.30 -3.09
CA SER A 4 43.50 5.55 -1.64
C SER A 4 42.48 6.56 -1.12
N ILE A 5 41.95 7.44 -1.99
CA ILE A 5 40.97 8.48 -1.64
C ILE A 5 39.55 7.96 -1.85
N ASP A 6 39.35 7.06 -2.81
CA ASP A 6 38.02 6.57 -3.17
C ASP A 6 37.45 5.58 -2.14
N LYS A 7 38.30 4.78 -1.47
CA LYS A 7 37.86 3.82 -0.43
C LYS A 7 37.13 4.47 0.76
N PRO A 8 37.64 5.52 1.43
CA PRO A 8 36.92 6.17 2.52
C PRO A 8 35.61 6.83 2.07
N VAL A 9 35.56 7.35 0.84
CA VAL A 9 34.34 7.97 0.26
C VAL A 9 33.25 6.93 0.03
N VAL A 10 33.61 5.76 -0.52
CA VAL A 10 32.66 4.64 -0.73
C VAL A 10 32.12 4.13 0.61
N ASN A 11 32.97 4.03 1.63
CA ASN A 11 32.55 3.61 2.97
C ASN A 11 31.59 4.62 3.63
N ASP A 12 31.89 5.92 3.58
CA ASP A 12 31.00 6.97 4.09
C ASP A 12 29.63 6.95 3.37
N LEU A 13 29.64 6.75 2.04
CA LEU A 13 28.40 6.61 1.29
C LEU A 13 27.61 5.34 1.69
N LEU A 14 28.30 4.22 1.91
CA LEU A 14 27.66 2.98 2.37
C LEU A 14 27.04 3.16 3.77
N ASP A 15 27.72 3.85 4.67
CA ASP A 15 27.21 4.16 6.01
C ASP A 15 25.95 5.03 5.92
N LYS A 16 25.98 6.09 5.09
CA LYS A 16 24.81 6.94 4.83
C LYS A 16 23.62 6.16 4.26
N LEU A 17 23.85 5.26 3.30
CA LEU A 17 22.80 4.42 2.74
C LEU A 17 22.26 3.41 3.75
N THR A 18 23.12 2.89 4.63
CA THR A 18 22.71 1.98 5.72
C THR A 18 21.83 2.71 6.73
N ILE A 19 22.19 3.94 7.12
CA ILE A 19 21.36 4.79 7.98
C ILE A 19 20.01 5.08 7.28
N LYS A 20 20.03 5.46 6.00
CA LYS A 20 18.81 5.66 5.20
C LYS A 20 17.93 4.40 5.18
N GLN A 21 18.53 3.21 5.09
CA GLN A 21 17.81 1.95 5.13
C GLN A 21 17.07 1.75 6.46
N LEU A 22 17.71 2.09 7.58
CA LEU A 22 17.08 2.00 8.90
C LEU A 22 15.88 2.94 9.04
N TYR A 23 16.00 4.18 8.55
CA TYR A 23 14.88 5.14 8.54
C TYR A 23 13.71 4.65 7.69
N LEU A 24 13.98 4.15 6.48
CA LEU A 24 12.94 3.61 5.61
C LEU A 24 12.28 2.36 6.21
N ILE A 25 13.02 1.53 6.97
CA ILE A 25 12.46 0.38 7.69
C ILE A 25 11.53 0.87 8.82
N GLU A 26 11.91 1.89 9.56
CA GLU A 26 11.06 2.51 10.60
C GLU A 26 9.75 3.06 9.98
N GLU A 27 9.87 3.77 8.86
CA GLU A 27 8.73 4.33 8.13
C GLU A 27 7.80 3.21 7.63
N LYS A 28 8.35 2.14 7.05
CA LYS A 28 7.57 0.96 6.62
C LYS A 28 6.82 0.35 7.80
N MET A 29 7.48 0.13 8.94
CA MET A 29 6.83 -0.41 10.14
C MET A 29 5.67 0.47 10.60
N ARG A 30 5.85 1.80 10.57
CA ARG A 30 4.78 2.75 10.89
C ARG A 30 3.60 2.64 9.93
N CYS A 31 3.85 2.52 8.64
CA CYS A 31 2.80 2.30 7.64
C CYS A 31 2.04 0.99 7.90
N GLU A 32 2.74 -0.11 8.20
CA GLU A 32 2.10 -1.41 8.51
C GLU A 32 1.21 -1.34 9.75
N LEU A 33 1.65 -0.67 10.82
CA LEU A 33 0.84 -0.45 12.01
C LEU A 33 -0.41 0.39 11.72
N ASN A 34 -0.29 1.42 10.87
CA ASN A 34 -1.43 2.24 10.45
C ASN A 34 -2.43 1.43 9.63
N ILE A 35 -1.95 0.58 8.72
CA ILE A 35 -2.79 -0.34 7.93
C ILE A 35 -3.53 -1.30 8.86
N GLU A 36 -2.82 -1.95 9.78
CA GLU A 36 -3.41 -2.90 10.73
C GLU A 36 -4.50 -2.23 11.59
N SER A 37 -4.19 -1.06 12.16
CA SER A 37 -5.13 -0.28 12.95
C SER A 37 -6.38 0.09 12.14
N SER A 38 -6.20 0.54 10.89
CA SER A 38 -7.31 0.91 10.01
C SER A 38 -8.16 -0.30 9.61
N ILE A 39 -7.55 -1.43 9.28
CA ILE A 39 -8.25 -2.70 8.97
C ILE A 39 -9.05 -3.17 10.20
N ASN A 40 -8.46 -3.14 11.37
CA ASN A 40 -9.14 -3.53 12.61
C ASN A 40 -10.35 -2.63 12.88
N ASN A 41 -10.19 -1.31 12.75
CA ASN A 41 -11.30 -0.35 12.91
C ASN A 41 -12.43 -0.58 11.90
N GLY A 42 -12.10 -0.75 10.62
CA GLY A 42 -13.06 -1.09 9.57
C GLY A 42 -13.82 -2.39 9.88
N THR A 43 -13.11 -3.41 10.36
CA THR A 43 -13.67 -4.71 10.73
C THR A 43 -14.61 -4.62 11.94
N ILE A 44 -14.30 -3.80 12.94
CA ILE A 44 -15.21 -3.53 14.08
C ILE A 44 -16.52 -2.91 13.57
N HIS A 45 -16.46 -1.98 12.62
CA HIS A 45 -17.67 -1.40 12.03
C HIS A 45 -18.47 -2.41 11.20
N LEU A 46 -17.80 -3.34 10.49
CA LEU A 46 -18.49 -4.47 9.85
C LEU A 46 -19.18 -5.36 10.88
N ALA A 47 -18.51 -5.70 11.99
CA ALA A 47 -19.08 -6.53 13.05
C ALA A 47 -20.31 -5.86 13.69
N LYS A 48 -20.23 -4.56 13.99
CA LYS A 48 -21.39 -3.77 14.47
C LYS A 48 -22.54 -3.77 13.48
N SER A 49 -22.24 -3.66 12.17
CA SER A 49 -23.27 -3.72 11.13
C SER A 49 -23.96 -5.09 11.09
N ARG A 50 -23.19 -6.19 11.13
CA ARG A 50 -23.75 -7.56 11.20
C ARG A 50 -24.58 -7.78 12.45
N TYR A 51 -24.14 -7.28 13.60
CA TYR A 51 -24.89 -7.39 14.85
C TYR A 51 -26.25 -6.69 14.76
N ILE A 52 -26.29 -5.48 14.20
CA ILE A 52 -27.53 -4.70 14.05
C ILE A 52 -28.48 -5.36 13.03
N MET A 53 -27.95 -5.84 11.90
CA MET A 53 -28.79 -6.34 10.81
C MET A 53 -29.17 -7.83 10.94
N GLY A 54 -28.49 -8.57 11.81
CA GLY A 54 -28.67 -10.02 11.95
C GLY A 54 -28.06 -10.84 10.80
N GLN A 55 -28.25 -12.17 10.88
CA GLN A 55 -27.57 -13.14 10.02
C GLN A 55 -28.13 -13.22 8.58
N SER A 56 -29.35 -12.73 8.33
CA SER A 56 -30.05 -12.82 7.04
C SER A 56 -30.07 -11.50 6.25
N SER A 57 -29.14 -10.59 6.57
CA SER A 57 -29.14 -9.22 6.07
C SER A 57 -28.87 -9.07 4.56
N VAL A 58 -28.29 -10.08 3.92
CA VAL A 58 -28.11 -10.14 2.45
C VAL A 58 -28.48 -11.53 1.96
N SER A 59 -29.44 -11.59 1.03
CA SER A 59 -29.71 -12.84 0.29
C SER A 59 -28.56 -13.12 -0.67
N THR A 60 -28.08 -14.37 -0.72
CA THR A 60 -27.00 -14.82 -1.61
C THR A 60 -27.24 -14.44 -3.07
N ALA A 61 -28.51 -14.32 -3.50
CA ALA A 61 -28.88 -13.90 -4.85
C ALA A 61 -28.48 -12.45 -5.21
N ARG A 62 -28.15 -11.60 -4.22
CA ARG A 62 -27.72 -10.20 -4.43
C ARG A 62 -26.22 -10.05 -4.54
N LEU A 63 -25.46 -11.09 -4.23
CA LEU A 63 -24.01 -11.09 -4.32
C LEU A 63 -23.60 -11.42 -5.77
N PRO A 64 -22.56 -10.76 -6.31
CA PRO A 64 -21.99 -11.17 -7.58
C PRO A 64 -21.56 -12.64 -7.53
N VAL A 65 -21.98 -13.41 -8.54
CA VAL A 65 -21.63 -14.82 -8.78
C VAL A 65 -20.97 -14.96 -10.14
N GLU A 66 -20.45 -16.14 -10.51
CA GLU A 66 -19.73 -16.34 -11.78
C GLU A 66 -20.52 -15.91 -13.03
N ASN A 67 -21.85 -16.00 -13.00
CA ASN A 67 -22.73 -15.58 -14.10
C ASN A 67 -23.17 -14.10 -14.03
N SER A 68 -22.66 -13.33 -13.07
CA SER A 68 -22.99 -11.90 -12.94
C SER A 68 -22.19 -11.05 -13.92
N PRO A 69 -22.72 -9.90 -14.37
CA PRO A 69 -21.99 -9.02 -15.29
C PRO A 69 -20.68 -8.54 -14.63
N GLU A 70 -19.61 -8.51 -15.41
CA GLU A 70 -18.33 -7.99 -14.95
C GLU A 70 -18.43 -6.50 -14.60
N PHE A 71 -17.80 -6.13 -13.49
CA PHE A 71 -17.69 -4.76 -13.04
C PHE A 71 -16.23 -4.39 -12.80
N SER A 72 -15.88 -3.14 -13.05
CA SER A 72 -14.53 -2.65 -12.86
C SER A 72 -14.29 -2.17 -11.43
N ALA A 73 -13.03 -2.20 -11.00
CA ALA A 73 -12.63 -1.66 -9.71
C ALA A 73 -12.92 -0.15 -9.63
N SER A 74 -13.36 0.33 -8.46
CA SER A 74 -13.66 1.76 -8.25
C SER A 74 -12.41 2.60 -8.05
N ALA A 75 -11.32 1.99 -7.60
CA ALA A 75 -10.03 2.63 -7.38
C ALA A 75 -8.96 1.87 -8.18
N VAL A 76 -8.10 2.61 -8.85
CA VAL A 76 -6.98 2.09 -9.65
C VAL A 76 -5.67 2.66 -9.12
N CYS A 77 -4.59 1.96 -9.41
CA CYS A 77 -3.24 2.40 -9.08
C CYS A 77 -2.63 3.08 -10.30
N GLU A 78 -2.24 4.33 -10.15
CA GLU A 78 -1.50 5.07 -11.18
C GLU A 78 -0.04 5.19 -10.78
N THR A 79 0.84 5.07 -11.76
CA THR A 79 2.26 5.33 -11.60
C THR A 79 2.56 6.77 -11.96
N LYS A 80 3.20 7.48 -11.03
CA LYS A 80 3.81 8.78 -11.27
C LYS A 80 5.32 8.62 -11.32
N ASP A 81 5.91 9.17 -12.36
CA ASP A 81 7.36 9.34 -12.45
C ASP A 81 7.64 10.81 -12.08
N GLU A 82 8.05 11.03 -10.84
CA GLU A 82 8.56 12.32 -10.38
C GLU A 82 10.07 12.16 -10.21
N ASP A 83 10.84 12.91 -10.99
CA ASP A 83 12.31 12.98 -10.92
C ASP A 83 13.06 11.62 -11.05
N GLY A 84 12.50 10.68 -11.82
CA GLY A 84 13.09 9.34 -12.03
C GLY A 84 12.82 8.36 -10.89
N VAL A 85 11.92 8.70 -9.96
CA VAL A 85 11.45 7.83 -8.88
C VAL A 85 10.02 7.39 -9.17
N ILE A 86 9.87 6.08 -9.41
CA ILE A 86 8.55 5.45 -9.58
C ILE A 86 7.79 5.52 -8.26
N GLN A 87 6.67 6.23 -8.25
CA GLN A 87 5.73 6.28 -7.13
C GLN A 87 4.33 5.86 -7.57
N PHE A 88 3.62 5.20 -6.68
CA PHE A 88 2.23 4.81 -6.88
C PHE A 88 1.29 5.78 -6.19
N LYS A 89 0.12 5.99 -6.79
CA LYS A 89 -0.98 6.78 -6.22
C LYS A 89 -2.32 6.08 -6.48
N VAL A 90 -3.24 6.19 -5.53
CA VAL A 90 -4.64 5.80 -5.74
C VAL A 90 -5.34 6.86 -6.58
N ALA A 91 -5.97 6.43 -7.67
CA ALA A 91 -6.86 7.25 -8.49
C ALA A 91 -8.25 6.60 -8.56
N GLU A 92 -9.27 7.42 -8.79
CA GLU A 92 -10.61 6.90 -9.07
C GLU A 92 -10.66 6.34 -10.49
N SER A 93 -11.35 5.22 -10.66
CA SER A 93 -11.51 4.59 -11.97
C SER A 93 -12.47 5.41 -12.84
N ASN A 94 -12.09 5.65 -14.09
CA ASN A 94 -12.97 6.25 -15.11
C ASN A 94 -13.95 5.25 -15.74
N ALA A 95 -13.95 4.00 -15.27
CA ALA A 95 -14.84 2.98 -15.83
C ALA A 95 -16.31 3.25 -15.47
N GLU A 96 -17.18 3.19 -16.47
CA GLU A 96 -18.61 3.45 -16.30
C GLU A 96 -19.35 2.31 -15.55
N ASN A 97 -18.79 1.11 -15.55
CA ASN A 97 -19.36 -0.10 -14.95
C ASN A 97 -18.86 -0.37 -13.52
N THR A 98 -18.50 0.66 -12.74
CA THR A 98 -18.15 0.46 -11.33
C THR A 98 -19.39 0.18 -10.47
N VAL A 99 -19.25 -0.69 -9.46
CA VAL A 99 -20.36 -1.09 -8.59
C VAL A 99 -20.09 -0.61 -7.15
N ASN A 100 -21.11 -0.08 -6.49
CA ASN A 100 -21.06 0.22 -5.06
C ASN A 100 -21.58 -0.98 -4.24
N PRO A 101 -20.72 -1.70 -3.49
CA PRO A 101 -21.11 -2.88 -2.72
C PRO A 101 -22.20 -2.64 -1.68
N LEU A 102 -22.36 -1.40 -1.18
CA LEU A 102 -23.41 -1.09 -0.21
C LEU A 102 -24.82 -1.31 -0.78
N ARG A 103 -24.99 -1.19 -2.10
CA ARG A 103 -26.29 -1.41 -2.75
C ARG A 103 -26.75 -2.86 -2.67
N TRP A 104 -25.84 -3.82 -2.45
CA TRP A 104 -26.21 -5.23 -2.25
C TRP A 104 -27.05 -5.44 -0.98
N PHE A 105 -26.93 -4.52 -0.01
CA PHE A 105 -27.66 -4.55 1.27
C PHE A 105 -29.04 -3.87 1.19
N GLY A 106 -29.46 -3.40 0.01
CA GLY A 106 -30.76 -2.74 -0.19
C GLY A 106 -30.80 -1.28 0.28
N VAL A 107 -31.98 -0.77 0.60
CA VAL A 107 -32.22 0.65 0.90
C VAL A 107 -31.82 1.03 2.35
N LEU A 108 -31.89 0.07 3.28
CA LEU A 108 -31.63 0.29 4.71
C LEU A 108 -30.21 -0.19 5.08
N VAL A 109 -29.21 0.57 4.65
CA VAL A 109 -27.80 0.32 4.98
C VAL A 109 -27.43 1.00 6.31
N PRO A 110 -26.90 0.28 7.32
CA PRO A 110 -26.49 0.88 8.57
C PRO A 110 -25.34 1.85 8.38
N GLN A 111 -25.35 2.92 9.18
CA GLN A 111 -24.27 3.93 9.18
C GLN A 111 -22.89 3.32 9.46
N ASN A 112 -22.81 2.25 10.26
CA ASN A 112 -21.56 1.54 10.49
C ASN A 112 -21.01 0.89 9.22
N LEU A 113 -21.85 0.43 8.28
CA LEU A 113 -21.40 -0.19 7.05
C LEU A 113 -20.84 0.86 6.07
N HIS A 114 -21.46 2.05 6.03
CA HIS A 114 -20.91 3.22 5.34
C HIS A 114 -19.54 3.62 5.91
N LYS A 115 -19.41 3.69 7.25
CA LYS A 115 -18.14 3.97 7.92
C LYS A 115 -17.07 2.94 7.57
N ALA A 116 -17.41 1.65 7.62
CA ALA A 116 -16.49 0.58 7.24
C ALA A 116 -16.01 0.74 5.79
N GLN A 117 -16.92 0.99 4.83
CA GLN A 117 -16.53 1.23 3.44
C GLN A 117 -15.57 2.41 3.31
N GLY A 118 -15.86 3.54 3.97
CA GLY A 118 -14.98 4.72 3.97
C GLY A 118 -13.60 4.43 4.54
N ILE A 119 -13.54 3.69 5.66
CA ILE A 119 -12.29 3.27 6.29
C ILE A 119 -11.48 2.40 5.33
N PHE A 120 -12.09 1.36 4.72
CA PHE A 120 -11.36 0.49 3.79
C PHE A 120 -10.89 1.23 2.53
N LYS A 121 -11.68 2.17 1.99
CA LYS A 121 -11.24 3.04 0.89
C LYS A 121 -10.00 3.84 1.29
N ASN A 122 -9.98 4.41 2.49
CA ASN A 122 -8.81 5.14 2.97
C ASN A 122 -7.61 4.24 3.28
N THR A 123 -7.84 3.01 3.77
CA THR A 123 -6.77 2.02 3.98
C THR A 123 -5.97 1.75 2.71
N ILE A 124 -6.60 1.77 1.53
CA ILE A 124 -5.90 1.61 0.25
C ILE A 124 -4.83 2.70 0.06
N ASN A 125 -5.08 3.94 0.50
CA ASN A 125 -4.07 5.01 0.45
C ASN A 125 -2.84 4.66 1.32
N PHE A 126 -3.07 4.21 2.56
CA PHE A 126 -1.97 3.79 3.45
C PHE A 126 -1.19 2.59 2.90
N VAL A 127 -1.87 1.65 2.23
CA VAL A 127 -1.21 0.52 1.56
C VAL A 127 -0.30 1.03 0.44
N ILE A 128 -0.76 1.97 -0.38
CA ILE A 128 0.05 2.56 -1.45
C ILE A 128 1.25 3.33 -0.91
N GLU A 129 1.08 4.11 0.17
CA GLU A 129 2.21 4.75 0.87
C GLU A 129 3.25 3.71 1.33
N CYS A 130 2.80 2.60 1.93
CA CYS A 130 3.68 1.51 2.33
C CYS A 130 4.44 0.90 1.14
N VAL A 131 3.77 0.68 0.02
CA VAL A 131 4.39 0.17 -1.21
C VAL A 131 5.46 1.13 -1.72
N ASN A 132 5.22 2.44 -1.68
CA ASN A 132 6.21 3.45 -2.09
C ASN A 132 7.46 3.42 -1.20
N VAL A 133 7.30 3.26 0.12
CA VAL A 133 8.45 3.08 1.04
C VAL A 133 9.18 1.77 0.73
N GLN A 134 8.46 0.69 0.43
CA GLN A 134 9.06 -0.59 0.02
C GLN A 134 9.87 -0.47 -1.28
N LEU A 135 9.40 0.29 -2.26
CA LEU A 135 10.16 0.57 -3.48
C LEU A 135 11.47 1.30 -3.17
N GLN A 136 11.42 2.30 -2.28
CA GLN A 136 12.62 3.03 -1.86
C GLN A 136 13.61 2.13 -1.10
N LEU A 137 13.12 1.23 -0.24
CA LEU A 137 13.94 0.21 0.41
C LEU A 137 14.64 -0.70 -0.60
N LEU A 138 13.91 -1.17 -1.61
CA LEU A 138 14.46 -2.04 -2.65
C LEU A 138 15.52 -1.31 -3.49
N ASP A 139 15.27 -0.06 -3.86
CA ASP A 139 16.24 0.77 -4.58
C ASP A 139 17.51 1.02 -3.75
N ASN A 140 17.35 1.37 -2.47
CA ASN A 140 18.47 1.59 -1.58
C ASN A 140 19.31 0.32 -1.37
N MET A 141 18.67 -0.84 -1.22
CA MET A 141 19.37 -2.13 -1.17
C MET A 141 20.16 -2.43 -2.45
N LYS A 142 19.59 -2.12 -3.62
CA LYS A 142 20.30 -2.26 -4.90
C LYS A 142 21.54 -1.36 -4.93
N LYS A 143 21.42 -0.08 -4.56
CA LYS A 143 22.54 0.87 -4.49
C LYS A 143 23.65 0.37 -3.56
N MET A 144 23.29 -0.10 -2.36
CA MET A 144 24.25 -0.69 -1.42
C MET A 144 24.95 -1.93 -2.00
N SER A 145 24.23 -2.79 -2.71
CA SER A 145 24.81 -3.98 -3.34
C SER A 145 25.83 -3.64 -4.43
N ILE A 146 25.57 -2.57 -5.21
CA ILE A 146 26.47 -2.09 -6.26
C ILE A 146 27.74 -1.52 -5.63
N LEU A 147 27.61 -0.69 -4.61
CA LEU A 147 28.76 -0.10 -3.90
C LEU A 147 29.63 -1.17 -3.21
N LYS A 148 29.02 -2.20 -2.63
CA LYS A 148 29.75 -3.33 -2.06
C LYS A 148 30.56 -4.10 -3.12
N LYS A 149 30.00 -4.30 -4.32
CA LYS A 149 30.73 -4.91 -5.43
C LYS A 149 31.89 -4.04 -5.90
N TYR A 150 31.68 -2.73 -6.00
CA TYR A 150 32.74 -1.79 -6.34
C TYR A 150 33.87 -1.81 -5.31
N LEU A 151 33.55 -1.79 -4.02
CA LEU A 151 34.55 -1.92 -2.94
C LEU A 151 35.36 -3.21 -3.06
N SER A 152 34.72 -4.35 -3.34
CA SER A 152 35.43 -5.62 -3.53
C SER A 152 36.34 -5.66 -4.76
N THR A 153 36.09 -4.79 -5.74
CA THR A 153 36.94 -4.64 -6.93
C THR A 153 38.15 -3.75 -6.64
N LEU A 154 38.02 -2.78 -5.72
CA LEU A 154 39.13 -1.94 -5.25
C LEU A 154 40.05 -2.64 -4.24
N GLU A 155 39.60 -3.73 -3.64
CA GLU A 155 40.38 -4.53 -2.69
C GLU A 155 41.24 -5.63 -3.34
N ASN A 156 40.99 -5.93 -4.62
CA ASN A 156 41.80 -6.83 -5.45
C ASN A 156 42.76 -6.04 -6.34
#